data_AF-A0A0K0DDT3-F1
#
_entry.id   AF-A0A0K0DDT3-F1
#
_cell.length_a   1.000
_cell.length_b   1.000
_cell.length_c   1.000
_cell.angle_alpha   90.00
_cell.angle_beta   90.00
_cell.angle_gamma   90.00
#
_symmetry.space_group_name_H-M   'P 1'
#
loop_
_entity.id
_entity.type
_entity.pdbx_description
1 polymer ?
#
loop_
_entity_poly.entity_id
_entity_poly.type
_entity_poly.pdbx_seq_one_letter_code
_entity_poly.pdbx_strand_id
1 'polypeptide(L)'
;MRTLEWDNMGVKIDDRHIHHLRFADDIVLITPDISQAERMLADFDKACGKIGPRLNLKKTMFMKNGLVSYAPFTLNGTNISECSSYF
;
A
#
# COMPACT_ATOMS: atom_id res chain seq x y z
N MET A 1 13.41 -1.86 -3.75
CA MET A 1 12.84 -1.17 -2.57
C MET A 1 13.80 -0.17 -1.90
N ARG A 2 15.13 -0.37 -1.89
CA ARG A 2 16.10 0.58 -1.28
C ARG A 2 16.06 2.03 -1.83
N THR A 3 15.33 2.28 -2.91
CA THR A 3 15.18 3.59 -3.56
C THR A 3 13.81 4.23 -3.33
N LEU A 4 12.93 3.59 -2.54
CA LEU A 4 11.62 4.14 -2.19
C LEU A 4 11.79 4.94 -0.90
N GLU A 5 11.58 6.26 -0.98
CA GLU A 5 11.73 7.18 0.15
C GLU A 5 10.49 7.13 1.06
N TRP A 6 10.39 6.06 1.84
CA TRP A 6 9.26 5.79 2.74
C TRP A 6 9.60 5.97 4.21
N ASP A 7 10.77 6.50 4.56
CA ASP A 7 11.26 6.62 5.94
C ASP A 7 10.34 7.48 6.84
N ASN A 8 9.59 8.40 6.25
CA ASN A 8 8.60 9.26 6.91
C ASN A 8 7.15 8.84 6.61
N MET A 9 6.94 7.71 5.93
CA MET A 9 5.63 7.15 5.63
C MET A 9 5.33 5.96 6.55
N GLY A 10 4.06 5.59 6.64
CA GLY A 10 3.57 4.52 7.49
C GLY A 10 3.14 4.97 8.88
N VAL A 11 2.82 4.00 9.72
CA VAL A 11 2.31 4.23 11.08
C VAL A 11 3.49 4.34 12.05
N LYS A 12 3.51 5.41 12.85
CA LYS A 12 4.55 5.63 13.86
C LYS A 12 4.20 4.92 15.16
N ILE A 13 5.06 4.00 15.61
CA ILE A 13 4.97 3.26 16.87
C ILE A 13 6.34 3.31 17.55
N ASP A 14 6.41 3.75 18.80
CA ASP A 14 7.67 3.85 19.57
C ASP A 14 8.82 4.52 18.79
N ASP A 15 8.52 5.68 18.21
CA ASP A 15 9.43 6.45 17.36
C ASP A 15 9.92 5.78 16.08
N ARG A 16 9.29 4.68 15.67
CA ARG A 16 9.59 3.97 14.42
C ARG A 16 8.41 3.97 13.47
N HIS A 17 8.66 4.26 12.20
CA HIS A 17 7.65 4.15 11.14
C HIS A 17 7.59 2.72 10.60
N ILE A 18 6.46 2.06 10.81
CA ILE A 18 6.14 0.76 10.20
C ILE A 18 5.37 1.01 8.92
N HIS A 19 5.96 0.64 7.78
CA HIS A 19 5.44 1.02 6.47
C HIS A 19 5.25 -0.16 5.51
N HIS A 20 6.02 -1.25 5.63
CA HIS A 20 5.77 -2.45 4.82
C HIS A 20 6.22 -3.77 5.47
N LEU A 21 5.59 -4.86 5.04
CA LEU A 21 6.04 -6.23 5.24
C LEU A 21 6.19 -6.91 3.88
N ARG A 22 7.23 -7.73 3.71
CA ARG A 22 7.50 -8.42 2.44
C ARG A 22 7.44 -9.93 2.62
N PHE A 23 6.76 -10.57 1.69
CA PHE A 23 6.75 -12.02 1.48
C PHE A 23 7.45 -12.35 0.16
N ALA A 24 7.40 -13.61 -0.30
CA ALA A 24 8.06 -14.03 -1.54
C ALA A 24 7.58 -13.19 -2.73
N ASP A 25 6.28 -13.27 -3.04
CA ASP A 25 5.65 -12.59 -4.17
C ASP A 25 4.74 -11.43 -3.73
N ASP A 26 4.43 -11.33 -2.42
CA ASP A 26 3.49 -10.36 -1.88
C ASP A 26 4.17 -9.28 -1.03
N ILE A 27 3.48 -8.13 -0.93
CA ILE A 27 3.84 -7.03 -0.06
C ILE A 27 2.59 -6.52 0.65
N VAL A 28 2.74 -6.17 1.92
CA VAL A 28 1.73 -5.44 2.68
C VAL A 28 2.26 -4.03 2.92
N LEU A 29 1.48 -3.02 2.56
CA LEU A 29 1.75 -1.61 2.87
C LEU A 29 0.89 -1.21 4.08
N ILE A 30 1.49 -0.49 5.02
CA ILE A 30 0.83 -0.04 6.25
C ILE A 30 0.87 1.48 6.25
N THR A 31 -0.29 2.12 6.25
CA THR A 31 -0.41 3.59 6.19
C THR A 31 -1.47 4.09 7.17
N PRO A 32 -1.37 5.35 7.64
CA PRO A 32 -2.35 5.94 8.53
C PRO A 32 -3.61 6.41 7.80
N ASP A 33 -3.52 6.64 6.48
CA ASP A 33 -4.61 7.13 5.65
C ASP A 33 -4.51 6.64 4.20
N ILE A 34 -5.62 6.83 3.46
CA ILE A 34 -5.78 6.40 2.06
C ILE A 34 -4.85 7.20 1.14
N SER A 35 -4.68 8.50 1.36
CA SER A 35 -3.83 9.32 0.49
C SER A 35 -2.36 8.94 0.58
N GLN A 36 -1.88 8.52 1.76
CA GLN A 36 -0.55 7.93 1.89
C GLN A 36 -0.50 6.53 1.26
N ALA A 37 -1.55 5.72 1.40
CA ALA A 37 -1.63 4.41 0.73
C ALA A 37 -1.51 4.55 -0.80
N GLU A 38 -2.22 5.50 -1.41
CA GLU A 38 -2.21 5.71 -2.86
C GLU A 38 -0.83 6.13 -3.36
N ARG A 39 -0.17 7.04 -2.63
CA ARG A 39 1.20 7.48 -2.95
C ARG A 39 2.20 6.33 -2.84
N MET A 40 2.18 5.59 -1.73
CA MET A 40 3.07 4.45 -1.54
C MET A 40 2.84 3.37 -2.59
N LEU A 41 1.59 3.06 -2.91
CA LEU A 41 1.29 2.07 -3.93
C LEU A 41 1.71 2.53 -5.33
N ALA A 42 1.54 3.81 -5.66
CA ALA A 42 1.99 4.39 -6.93
C ALA A 42 3.52 4.39 -7.06
N ASP A 43 4.24 4.74 -6.00
CA ASP A 43 5.69 4.68 -5.99
C ASP A 43 6.18 3.23 -6.15
N PHE A 44 5.50 2.29 -5.49
CA PHE A 44 5.79 0.87 -5.60
C PHE A 44 5.54 0.34 -7.01
N ASP A 45 4.39 0.63 -7.62
CA ASP A 45 4.05 0.25 -8.99
C ASP A 45 5.07 0.78 -9.99
N LYS A 46 5.43 2.06 -9.85
CA LYS A 46 6.46 2.72 -10.66
C LYS A 46 7.82 2.05 -10.51
N ALA A 47 8.21 1.64 -9.30
CA ALA A 47 9.45 0.94 -9.07
C ALA A 47 9.44 -0.49 -9.64
N CYS A 48 8.32 -1.21 -9.50
CA CYS A 48 8.12 -2.51 -10.12
C CYS A 48 8.23 -2.43 -11.65
N GLY A 49 7.57 -1.44 -12.27
CA GLY A 49 7.62 -1.21 -13.71
C GLY A 49 9.02 -0.95 -14.28
N LYS A 50 9.97 -0.45 -13.48
CA LYS A 50 11.39 -0.30 -13.87
C LYS A 50 12.15 -1.63 -13.89
N ILE A 51 11.72 -2.59 -13.08
CA ILE A 51 12.40 -3.89 -12.89
C ILE A 51 11.73 -4.97 -13.76
N GLY A 52 10.51 -4.73 -14.24
CA GLY A 52 9.76 -5.62 -15.14
C GLY A 52 8.45 -6.16 -14.55
N PRO A 53 8.38 -6.55 -13.26
CA PRO A 53 7.12 -6.95 -12.63
C PRO A 53 6.09 -5.81 -12.66
N ARG A 54 4.81 -6.17 -12.82
CA ARG A 54 3.69 -5.23 -12.63
C ARG A 54 2.82 -5.70 -11.49
N LEU A 55 2.20 -4.76 -10.80
CA LEU A 55 1.18 -5.09 -9.81
C LEU A 55 -0.01 -5.77 -10.48
N ASN A 56 -0.50 -6.84 -9.85
CA ASN A 56 -1.75 -7.46 -10.23
C ASN A 56 -2.90 -6.82 -9.44
N LEU A 57 -3.47 -5.74 -9.97
CA LEU A 57 -4.54 -4.98 -9.30
C LEU A 57 -5.79 -5.79 -9.00
N LYS A 58 -6.03 -6.92 -9.69
CA LYS A 58 -7.13 -7.82 -9.37
C LYS A 58 -6.91 -8.62 -8.09
N LYS A 59 -5.64 -8.80 -7.70
CA LYS A 59 -5.22 -9.49 -6.47
C LYS A 59 -4.84 -8.51 -5.36
N THR A 60 -4.52 -7.27 -5.69
CA THR A 60 -4.32 -6.21 -4.70
C THR A 60 -5.65 -5.91 -4.02
N MET A 61 -5.65 -6.02 -2.71
CA MET A 61 -6.78 -5.64 -1.86
C MET A 61 -6.29 -4.69 -0.78
N PHE A 62 -7.20 -3.89 -0.23
CA PHE A 62 -6.92 -3.11 0.96
C PHE A 62 -7.88 -3.46 2.09
N MET A 63 -7.45 -3.18 3.31
CA MET A 63 -8.28 -3.24 4.50
C MET A 63 -8.14 -1.93 5.24
N LYS A 64 -9.21 -1.47 5.87
CA LYS A 64 -9.21 -0.25 6.68
C LYS A 64 -9.84 -0.50 8.04
N ASN A 65 -9.41 0.29 9.02
CA ASN A 65 -10.09 0.32 10.31
C ASN A 65 -11.51 0.89 10.13
N GLY A 66 -12.48 0.43 10.95
CA GLY A 66 -13.85 0.94 10.97
C GLY A 66 -13.96 2.44 11.27
N LEU A 67 -12.92 3.05 11.87
CA LEU A 67 -12.84 4.49 12.09
C LEU A 67 -12.51 5.30 10.81
N VAL A 68 -11.97 4.65 9.77
CA VAL A 68 -11.66 5.32 8.51
C VAL A 68 -12.95 5.45 7.72
N SER A 69 -13.31 6.69 7.39
CA SER A 69 -14.46 6.99 6.54
C SER A 69 -14.34 6.29 5.19
N TYR A 70 -15.48 5.97 4.58
CA TYR A 70 -15.46 5.45 3.23
C TYR A 70 -14.85 6.50 2.29
N ALA A 71 -13.77 6.13 1.61
CA ALA A 71 -13.28 6.84 0.44
C ALA A 71 -12.83 5.81 -0.59
N PRO A 72 -13.00 6.08 -1.90
CA PRO A 72 -12.43 5.26 -2.94
C PRO A 72 -10.91 5.15 -2.74
N PHE A 73 -10.37 3.94 -2.91
CA PHE A 73 -8.93 3.71 -2.98
C PHE A 73 -8.56 3.32 -4.40
N THR A 74 -7.76 4.17 -5.06
CA THR A 74 -7.47 4.01 -6.48
C THR A 74 -5.98 4.00 -6.78
N LEU A 75 -5.58 3.26 -7.80
CA LEU A 75 -4.29 3.40 -8.44
C LEU A 75 -4.49 3.75 -9.91
N ASN A 76 -3.97 4.90 -10.34
CA ASN A 76 -4.11 5.37 -11.73
C ASN A 76 -5.56 5.35 -12.23
N GLY A 77 -6.52 5.72 -11.37
CA GLY A 77 -7.95 5.71 -11.67
C GLY A 77 -8.62 4.33 -11.64
N THR A 78 -7.88 3.26 -11.35
CA THR A 78 -8.44 1.91 -11.16
C THR A 78 -8.76 1.69 -9.69
N ASN A 79 -10.00 1.32 -9.36
CA ASN A 79 -10.40 0.97 -7.99
C ASN A 79 -9.70 -0.30 -7.50
N ILE A 80 -9.26 -0.28 -6.26
CA ILE A 80 -8.73 -1.45 -5.54
C ILE A 80 -9.85 -1.99 -4.65
N SER A 81 -10.00 -3.31 -4.62
CA SER A 81 -11.06 -3.95 -3.84
C SER A 81 -10.78 -3.86 -2.35
N GLU A 82 -11.82 -3.51 -1.59
CA GLU A 82 -11.80 -3.62 -0.13
C GLU A 82 -12.03 -5.07 0.28
N CYS A 83 -11.28 -5.55 1.26
CA CYS A 83 -11.50 -6.82 1.91
C CYS A 83 -11.84 -6.59 3.39
N SER A 84 -12.84 -7.30 3.91
CA SER A 84 -13.27 -7.14 5.31
C SER A 84 -12.49 -8.03 6.30
N SER A 85 -11.75 -9.02 5.81
CA SER A 85 -11.06 -10.01 6.66
C SER A 85 -9.91 -10.71 5.93
N TYR A 86 -8.86 -11.07 6.67
CA TYR A 86 -7.85 -12.03 6.20
C TYR A 86 -8.29 -13.42 6.64
N PHE A 87 -8.54 -14.32 5.68
CA PHE A 87 -8.77 -15.75 5.90
C PHE A 87 -7.83 -16.56 5.02
#